data_AF-A0A7V9K8X4-F1
#
_entry.id   AF-A0A7V9K8X4-F1
#
_cell.length_a   1.000
_cell.length_b   1.000
_cell.length_c   1.000
_cell.angle_alpha   90.00
_cell.angle_beta   90.00
_cell.angle_gamma   90.00
#
_symmetry.space_group_name_H-M   'P 1'
#
loop_
_entity.id
_entity.type
_entity.pdbx_description
1 polymer ?
#
loop_
_entity_poly.entity_id
_entity_poly.type
_entity_poly.pdbx_seq_one_letter_code
_entity_poly.pdbx_strand_id
1 'polypeptide(L)'
;LMLSSMGSGDPEAGPDAMRPYLRAKAKADERLWESGLDWTIVRPGSLTDEEGTGRVEAAQGLGRRGEIPREDTARVFAEVLETPNTVGKTFEVLSGETPIREALERL
;
A
#
# COMPACT_ATOMS: atom_id res chain seq x y z
N LEU A 1 2.97 -6.69 -9.07
CA LEU A 1 2.09 -5.85 -8.24
C LEU A 1 1.49 -6.69 -7.10
N MET A 2 1.62 -6.27 -5.85
CA MET A 2 1.13 -7.00 -4.67
C MET A 2 0.34 -6.10 -3.72
N LEU A 3 -0.79 -6.63 -3.24
CA LEU A 3 -1.59 -6.07 -2.14
C LEU A 3 -1.11 -6.61 -0.80
N SER A 4 -0.34 -5.78 -0.11
CA SER A 4 0.13 -6.03 1.25
C SER A 4 -0.78 -5.29 2.25
N SER A 5 -0.21 -4.75 3.33
CA SER A 5 -0.94 -4.05 4.38
C SER A 5 0.00 -3.14 5.17
N MET A 6 -0.47 -1.98 5.61
CA MET A 6 0.24 -1.20 6.63
C MET A 6 0.54 -2.04 7.87
N GLY A 7 1.69 -1.79 8.49
CA GLY A 7 2.18 -2.57 9.62
C GLY A 7 2.89 -3.87 9.25
N SER A 8 2.91 -4.28 7.97
CA SER A 8 3.78 -5.39 7.52
C SER A 8 5.27 -5.05 7.55
N GLY A 9 5.64 -3.76 7.57
CA GLY A 9 7.03 -3.33 7.76
C GLY A 9 7.56 -3.53 9.18
N ASP A 10 6.66 -3.58 10.18
CA ASP A 10 6.98 -3.90 11.58
C ASP A 10 5.80 -4.65 12.21
N PRO A 11 5.67 -5.96 11.95
CA PRO A 11 4.55 -6.75 12.46
C PRO A 11 4.42 -6.75 13.99
N GLU A 12 5.53 -6.58 14.72
CA GLU A 12 5.54 -6.67 16.18
C GLU A 12 4.95 -5.42 16.85
N ALA A 13 5.07 -4.25 16.21
CA ALA A 13 4.37 -3.03 16.62
C ALA A 13 2.85 -3.06 16.36
N GLY A 14 2.36 -4.08 15.64
CA GLY A 14 0.93 -4.33 15.43
C GLY A 14 0.22 -4.90 16.66
N PRO A 15 -1.13 -4.83 16.71
CA PRO A 15 -1.93 -5.49 17.75
C PRO A 15 -1.68 -7.01 17.78
N ASP A 16 -1.65 -7.62 18.96
CA ASP A 16 -1.38 -9.06 19.14
C ASP A 16 -2.22 -9.95 18.21
N ALA A 17 -3.52 -9.66 18.10
CA ALA A 17 -4.45 -10.40 17.25
C ALA A 17 -4.11 -10.31 15.74
N MET A 18 -3.44 -9.24 15.31
CA MET A 18 -3.08 -8.99 13.91
C MET A 18 -1.65 -9.44 13.57
N ARG A 19 -0.77 -9.69 14.55
CA ARG A 19 0.62 -10.08 14.29
C ARG A 19 0.76 -11.29 13.36
N PRO A 20 0.00 -12.38 13.48
CA PRO A 20 0.13 -13.51 12.56
C PRO A 20 -0.15 -13.12 11.11
N TYR A 21 -1.16 -12.28 10.88
CA TYR A 21 -1.51 -11.74 9.57
C TYR A 21 -0.40 -10.82 9.03
N LEU A 22 0.08 -9.88 9.85
CA LEU A 22 1.13 -8.93 9.44
C LEU A 22 2.45 -9.63 9.13
N ARG A 23 2.83 -10.65 9.92
CA ARG A 23 4.01 -11.51 9.63
C ARG A 23 3.86 -12.26 8.31
N ALA A 24 2.67 -12.78 8.02
CA ALA A 24 2.41 -13.46 6.75
C ALA A 24 2.55 -12.51 5.55
N LYS A 25 2.01 -11.29 5.66
CA LYS A 25 2.17 -10.23 4.65
C LYS A 25 3.63 -9.79 4.50
N ALA A 26 4.33 -9.55 5.61
CA ALA A 26 5.75 -9.19 5.61
C ALA A 26 6.61 -10.23 4.88
N LYS A 27 6.38 -11.51 5.18
CA LYS A 27 7.08 -12.61 4.50
C LYS A 27 6.79 -12.66 3.00
N ALA A 28 5.56 -12.35 2.58
CA ALA A 28 5.22 -12.27 1.15
C ALA A 28 5.95 -11.10 0.49
N ASP A 29 6.01 -9.94 1.15
CA ASP A 29 6.76 -8.76 0.72
C ASP A 29 8.25 -9.08 0.51
N GLU A 30 8.89 -9.70 1.50
CA GLU A 30 10.29 -10.17 1.42
C GLU A 30 10.54 -11.08 0.23
N ARG A 31 9.65 -12.07 0.02
CA ARG A 31 9.79 -12.99 -1.12
C ARG A 31 9.65 -12.28 -2.46
N LEU A 32 8.82 -11.25 -2.55
CA LEU A 32 8.70 -10.48 -3.79
C LEU A 32 9.94 -9.60 -4.01
N TRP A 33 10.51 -9.01 -2.96
CA TRP A 33 11.77 -8.25 -3.05
C TRP A 33 12.91 -9.10 -3.62
N GLU A 34 13.02 -10.36 -3.19
CA GLU A 34 14.07 -11.30 -3.61
C GLU A 34 13.81 -11.97 -4.96
N SER A 35 12.65 -11.73 -5.59
CA SER A 35 12.20 -12.50 -6.75
C SER A 35 12.91 -12.16 -8.07
N GLY A 36 13.57 -11.00 -8.16
CA GLY A 36 14.13 -10.48 -9.41
C GLY A 36 13.08 -9.95 -10.40
N LEU A 37 11.81 -9.85 -10.02
CA LEU A 37 10.74 -9.28 -10.83
C LEU A 37 10.73 -7.74 -10.76
N ASP A 38 10.14 -7.10 -11.76
CA ASP A 38 9.71 -5.70 -11.68
C ASP A 38 8.47 -5.60 -10.78
N TRP A 39 8.71 -5.48 -9.48
CA TRP A 39 7.66 -5.53 -8.46
C TRP A 39 7.24 -4.14 -7.96
N THR A 40 6.01 -4.06 -7.45
CA THR A 40 5.51 -2.92 -6.68
C THR A 40 4.64 -3.47 -5.55
N ILE A 41 4.84 -2.99 -4.33
CA ILE A 41 4.09 -3.40 -3.14
C ILE A 41 3.32 -2.20 -2.60
N VAL A 42 2.00 -2.35 -2.55
CA VAL A 42 1.10 -1.34 -2.01
C VAL A 42 0.59 -1.83 -0.65
N ARG A 43 0.79 -1.01 0.38
CA ARG A 43 0.38 -1.26 1.76
C ARG A 43 -0.77 -0.30 2.13
N PRO A 44 -2.03 -0.62 1.85
CA PRO A 44 -3.14 0.23 2.26
C PRO A 44 -3.34 0.23 3.77
N GLY A 45 -4.03 1.26 4.24
CA GLY A 45 -4.57 1.35 5.60
C GLY A 45 -5.76 0.42 5.81
N SER A 46 -6.59 0.72 6.81
CA SER A 46 -7.84 -0.01 7.04
C SER A 46 -8.76 0.15 5.83
N LEU A 47 -9.23 -0.96 5.28
CA LEU A 47 -10.12 -0.94 4.11
C LEU A 47 -11.56 -0.65 4.53
N THR A 48 -12.21 0.29 3.85
CA THR A 48 -13.63 0.63 4.03
C THR A 48 -14.45 0.30 2.77
N ASP A 49 -15.77 0.22 2.94
CA ASP A 49 -16.74 -0.02 1.86
C ASP A 49 -17.45 1.27 1.39
N GLU A 50 -16.93 2.43 1.77
CA GLU A 50 -17.39 3.73 1.28
C GLU A 50 -17.03 3.93 -0.20
N GLU A 51 -17.68 4.90 -0.84
CA GLU A 51 -17.35 5.28 -2.22
C GLU A 51 -15.95 5.89 -2.33
N GLY A 52 -15.26 5.59 -3.43
CA GLY A 52 -13.92 6.10 -3.72
C GLY A 52 -13.92 7.57 -4.13
N THR A 53 -13.06 8.36 -3.50
CA THR A 53 -12.88 9.80 -3.74
C THR A 53 -11.97 10.11 -4.93
N GLY A 54 -11.16 9.13 -5.35
CA GLY A 54 -10.12 9.30 -6.38
C GLY A 54 -8.89 10.07 -5.89
N ARG A 55 -8.78 10.30 -4.57
CA ARG A 55 -7.71 11.06 -3.93
C ARG A 55 -7.12 10.27 -2.76
N VAL A 56 -5.80 10.32 -2.64
CA VAL A 56 -5.03 9.57 -1.65
C VAL A 56 -3.85 10.38 -1.14
N GLU A 57 -3.22 9.87 -0.09
CA GLU A 57 -1.85 10.19 0.29
C GLU A 57 -1.01 8.92 0.19
N ALA A 58 0.15 9.02 -0.48
CA ALA A 58 1.06 7.91 -0.72
C ALA A 58 2.49 8.29 -0.32
N ALA A 59 3.18 7.44 0.43
CA ALA A 59 4.59 7.62 0.78
C ALA A 59 5.24 6.28 1.14
N GLN A 60 6.57 6.17 1.10
CA GLN A 60 7.28 4.96 1.54
C GLN A 60 6.95 4.58 3.00
N GLY A 61 6.63 5.57 3.83
CA GLY A 61 6.02 5.40 5.14
C GLY A 61 5.30 6.68 5.56
N LEU A 62 4.03 6.57 5.95
CA LEU A 62 3.17 7.71 6.31
C LEU A 62 3.26 8.07 7.80
N GLY A 63 3.84 7.19 8.62
CA GLY A 63 4.06 7.42 10.05
C GLY A 63 2.77 7.46 10.89
N ARG A 64 1.62 7.18 10.29
CA ARG A 64 0.32 7.17 10.95
C ARG A 64 -0.58 6.08 10.40
N ARG A 65 -1.60 5.71 11.18
CA ARG A 65 -2.69 4.86 10.72
C ARG A 65 -3.78 5.71 10.07
N GLY A 66 -4.55 5.08 9.19
CA GLY A 66 -5.75 5.65 8.61
C GLY A 66 -6.47 4.62 7.78
N GLU A 67 -7.45 5.09 7.02
CA GLU A 67 -8.35 4.26 6.23
C GLU A 67 -8.25 4.61 4.75
N ILE A 68 -8.74 3.72 3.90
CA ILE A 68 -8.94 3.95 2.47
C ILE A 68 -10.09 3.08 1.94
N PRO A 69 -10.99 3.62 1.10
CA PRO A 69 -11.97 2.83 0.38
C PRO A 69 -11.34 1.71 -0.45
N ARG A 70 -12.00 0.55 -0.51
CA ARG A 70 -11.60 -0.53 -1.44
C ARG A 70 -11.60 -0.07 -2.89
N GLU A 71 -12.51 0.83 -3.24
CA GLU A 71 -12.56 1.42 -4.58
C GLU A 71 -11.30 2.23 -4.90
N ASP A 72 -10.87 3.13 -4.02
CA ASP A 72 -9.64 3.91 -4.23
C ASP A 72 -8.39 3.03 -4.17
N THR A 73 -8.39 1.97 -3.35
CA THR A 73 -7.32 0.95 -3.37
C THR A 73 -7.24 0.28 -4.75
N ALA A 74 -8.36 -0.10 -5.36
CA ALA A 74 -8.39 -0.68 -6.70
C ALA A 74 -7.90 0.32 -7.77
N ARG A 75 -8.29 1.59 -7.66
CA ARG A 75 -7.82 2.66 -8.56
C ARG A 75 -6.31 2.89 -8.44
N VAL A 76 -5.74 2.87 -7.23
CA VAL A 76 -4.29 2.90 -7.01
C VAL A 76 -3.60 1.75 -7.74
N PHE A 77 -4.15 0.53 -7.66
CA PHE A 77 -3.57 -0.63 -8.34
C PHE A 77 -3.58 -0.49 -9.85
N ALA A 78 -4.68 0.00 -10.42
CA ALA A 78 -4.78 0.27 -11.85
C ALA A 78 -3.75 1.32 -12.28
N GLU A 79 -3.64 2.43 -11.52
CA GLU A 79 -2.72 3.52 -11.86
C GLU A 79 -1.24 3.11 -11.71
N VAL A 80 -0.90 2.26 -10.74
CA VAL A 80 0.46 1.71 -10.59
C VAL A 80 0.96 1.02 -11.87
N LEU A 81 0.08 0.32 -12.60
CA LEU A 81 0.45 -0.34 -13.86
C LEU A 81 0.85 0.66 -14.96
N GLU A 82 0.36 1.88 -14.88
CA GLU A 82 0.63 2.98 -15.81
C GLU A 82 1.72 3.95 -15.30
N THR A 83 2.30 3.69 -14.12
CA THR A 83 3.22 4.61 -13.43
C THR A 83 4.59 3.96 -13.15
N PRO A 84 5.53 3.96 -14.12
CA PRO A 84 6.77 3.18 -14.04
C PRO A 84 7.71 3.53 -12.88
N ASN A 85 7.65 4.75 -12.32
CA ASN A 85 8.48 5.12 -11.17
C ASN A 85 8.13 4.32 -9.91
N THR A 86 7.02 3.57 -9.90
CA THR A 86 6.60 2.71 -8.79
C THR A 86 7.25 1.32 -8.80
N VAL A 87 7.97 0.96 -9.87
CA VAL A 87 8.74 -0.28 -9.94
C VAL A 87 9.86 -0.26 -8.89
N GLY A 88 10.02 -1.39 -8.19
CA GLY A 88 10.97 -1.55 -7.09
C GLY A 88 10.58 -0.82 -5.80
N LYS A 89 9.34 -0.32 -5.68
CA LYS A 89 8.89 0.46 -4.52
C LYS A 89 7.87 -0.26 -3.66
N THR A 90 8.05 -0.11 -2.36
CA THR A 90 7.06 -0.40 -1.33
C THR A 90 6.57 0.92 -0.78
N PHE A 91 5.26 1.13 -0.73
CA PHE A 91 4.68 2.35 -0.18
C PHE A 91 3.35 2.10 0.51
N GLU A 92 3.02 2.98 1.43
CA GLU A 92 1.77 3.02 2.18
C GLU A 92 0.78 3.96 1.50
N VAL A 93 -0.52 3.66 1.58
CA VAL A 93 -1.56 4.48 0.97
C VAL A 93 -2.78 4.65 1.87
N LEU A 94 -3.23 5.90 2.03
CA LEU A 94 -4.39 6.31 2.81
C LEU A 94 -5.30 7.22 1.98
N SER A 95 -6.56 7.39 2.40
CA SER A 95 -7.38 8.52 1.93
C SER A 95 -6.66 9.84 2.20
N GLY A 96 -6.75 10.76 1.25
CA GLY A 96 -6.12 12.07 1.32
C GLY A 96 -6.66 13.00 0.25
N GLU A 97 -5.94 14.08 -0.02
CA GLU A 97 -6.43 15.16 -0.89
C GLU A 97 -5.79 15.19 -2.29
N THR A 98 -4.75 14.38 -2.52
CA THR A 98 -3.99 14.42 -3.79
C THR A 98 -4.59 13.41 -4.78
N PRO A 99 -4.86 13.78 -6.04
CA PRO A 99 -5.29 12.81 -7.06
C PRO A 99 -4.33 11.61 -7.15
N ILE A 100 -4.88 10.40 -7.33
CA ILE A 100 -4.10 9.15 -7.28
C ILE A 100 -2.85 9.19 -8.16
N ARG A 101 -2.97 9.58 -9.44
CA ARG A 101 -1.82 9.69 -10.35
C ARG A 101 -0.72 10.60 -9.80
N GLU A 102 -1.10 11.81 -9.39
CA GLU A 102 -0.16 12.81 -8.85
C GLU A 102 0.52 12.31 -7.57
N ALA A 103 -0.20 11.59 -6.71
CA ALA A 103 0.38 10.99 -5.51
C ALA A 103 1.42 9.90 -5.85
N LEU A 104 1.15 9.07 -6.86
CA LEU A 104 2.06 7.98 -7.27
C LEU A 104 3.30 8.49 -8.03
N GLU A 105 3.16 9.52 -8.86
CA GLU A 105 4.27 10.15 -9.58
C GLU A 105 5.30 10.80 -8.63
N ARG A 106 4.89 11.13 -7.40
CA ARG A 106 5.72 11.74 -6.35
C ARG A 106 6.44 10.73 -5.44
N LEU A 107 6.12 9.43 -5.56
CA LEU A 107 6.80 8.36 -4.82
C LEU A 107 8.24 8.18 -5.24
#